data_AF-A0A318D1P0-F1
#
_entry.id   AF-A0A318D1P0-F1
#
_cell.length_a   1.000
_cell.length_b   1.000
_cell.length_c   1.000
_cell.angle_alpha   90.00
_cell.angle_beta   90.00
_cell.angle_gamma   90.00
#
_symmetry.space_group_name_H-M   'P 1'
#
loop_
_entity.id
_entity.type
_entity.pdbx_description
1 polymer ?
#
loop_
_entity_poly.entity_id
_entity_poly.type
_entity_poly.pdbx_seq_one_letter_code
_entity_poly.pdbx_strand_id
1 'polypeptide(L)'
;ILEAAAYKAIQKEFDCYKKLDSARSDEVIDKRIDGYEEAVKIADEAIKLYESFHFLYVTIINELKLFDGNGNLRDRKEAEENIEAGLSLVEELGHTKITKVVNKVRRTMPGLLNYFDVAKTVVGNLSNLPINQEALQALCLAWQWKKGLIKSKKTKGRKYCGMNERDYLEIALAYLQEDYDVVKEQVYQELDQIVQSSALVECINSIIRPYLNGSKNHITQETLNLIMFYHNHRRYKDGKRKGRTPMEILTGKKQKKDWIELLFDVVEEKDPYFFASTQ
;
A
#
# COMPACT_ATOMS: atom_id res chain seq x y z
N ILE A 1 -7.90 13.17 -12.17
CA ILE A 1 -8.26 13.38 -13.60
C ILE A 1 -9.76 13.67 -13.69
N LEU A 2 -10.63 12.74 -13.28
CA LEU A 2 -12.09 12.98 -13.29
C LEU A 2 -12.51 14.15 -12.39
N GLU A 3 -12.02 14.22 -11.15
CA GLU A 3 -12.27 15.34 -10.24
C GLU A 3 -11.95 16.71 -10.87
N ALA A 4 -10.76 16.84 -11.45
CA ALA A 4 -10.35 18.07 -12.13
C ALA A 4 -11.21 18.37 -13.39
N ALA A 5 -11.70 17.34 -14.07
CA ALA A 5 -12.61 17.50 -15.20
C ALA A 5 -13.99 17.99 -14.74
N ALA A 6 -14.52 17.46 -13.64
CA ALA A 6 -15.76 17.92 -13.02
C ALA A 6 -15.64 19.39 -12.58
N TYR A 7 -14.60 19.77 -11.83
CA TYR A 7 -14.37 21.17 -11.46
C TYR A 7 -14.25 22.10 -12.67
N LYS A 8 -13.59 21.66 -13.74
CA LYS A 8 -13.48 22.45 -14.98
C LYS A 8 -14.84 22.63 -15.66
N ALA A 9 -15.70 21.61 -15.64
CA ALA A 9 -17.03 21.69 -16.22
C ALA A 9 -17.93 22.63 -15.41
N ILE A 10 -17.91 22.52 -14.07
CA ILE A 10 -18.60 23.44 -13.14
C ILE A 10 -18.16 24.89 -13.38
N GLN A 11 -16.85 25.13 -13.53
CA GLN A 11 -16.35 26.48 -13.80
C GLN A 11 -16.87 27.01 -15.14
N LYS A 12 -16.95 26.16 -16.17
CA LYS A 12 -17.47 26.54 -17.49
C LYS A 12 -18.96 26.88 -17.43
N GLU A 13 -19.75 26.08 -16.71
CA GLU A 13 -21.16 26.35 -16.44
C GLU A 13 -21.34 27.72 -15.78
N PHE A 14 -20.58 27.99 -14.71
CA PHE A 14 -20.61 29.27 -14.02
C PHE A 14 -20.18 30.46 -14.89
N ASP A 15 -19.18 30.27 -15.75
CA ASP A 15 -18.73 31.29 -16.69
C ASP A 15 -19.78 31.57 -17.79
N CYS A 16 -20.54 30.55 -18.21
CA CYS A 16 -21.68 30.71 -19.13
C CYS A 16 -22.81 31.48 -18.44
N TYR A 17 -23.17 31.10 -17.21
CA TYR A 17 -24.21 31.78 -16.41
C TYR A 17 -23.92 33.28 -16.25
N LYS A 18 -22.69 33.64 -15.89
CA LYS A 18 -22.27 35.05 -15.75
C LYS A 18 -22.43 35.89 -17.01
N LYS A 19 -22.45 35.26 -18.18
CA LYS A 19 -22.55 35.96 -19.47
C LYS A 19 -24.00 36.13 -19.92
N LEU A 20 -24.99 35.51 -19.28
CA LEU A 20 -26.39 35.58 -19.69
C LEU A 20 -26.89 37.04 -19.73
N ASP A 21 -26.67 37.81 -18.66
CA ASP A 21 -27.18 39.20 -18.53
C ASP A 21 -26.51 40.25 -19.42
N SER A 22 -25.41 39.89 -20.10
CA SER A 22 -24.65 40.83 -20.93
C SER A 22 -25.05 40.83 -22.41
N ALA A 23 -26.10 40.10 -22.79
CA ALA A 23 -26.58 40.01 -24.16
C ALA A 23 -27.52 41.19 -24.50
N ARG A 24 -27.56 41.59 -25.77
CA ARG A 24 -28.31 42.79 -26.23
C ARG A 24 -29.22 42.55 -27.44
N SER A 25 -29.09 41.42 -28.12
CA SER A 25 -29.97 41.01 -29.22
C SER A 25 -30.49 39.59 -28.98
N ASP A 26 -31.69 39.31 -29.48
CA ASP A 26 -32.38 38.02 -29.27
C ASP A 26 -31.54 36.84 -29.76
N GLU A 27 -30.91 36.93 -30.94
CA GLU A 27 -30.00 35.89 -31.44
C GLU A 27 -28.82 35.58 -30.51
N VAL A 28 -28.30 36.61 -29.82
CA VAL A 28 -27.17 36.46 -28.89
C VAL A 28 -27.66 35.93 -27.54
N ILE A 29 -28.90 36.24 -27.14
CA ILE A 29 -29.56 35.69 -25.96
C ILE A 29 -29.76 34.19 -26.15
N ASP A 30 -30.41 33.77 -27.24
CA ASP A 30 -30.71 32.37 -27.53
C ASP A 30 -29.44 31.51 -27.56
N LYS A 31 -28.41 31.96 -28.30
CA LYS A 31 -27.12 31.25 -28.37
C LYS A 31 -26.44 31.09 -27.00
N ARG A 32 -26.62 32.04 -26.08
CA ARG A 32 -26.03 31.97 -24.75
C ARG A 32 -26.83 31.08 -23.81
N ILE A 33 -28.15 31.05 -23.97
CA ILE A 33 -29.03 30.10 -23.28
C ILE A 33 -28.63 28.68 -23.70
N ASP A 34 -28.56 28.39 -25.00
CA ASP A 34 -28.12 27.09 -25.53
C ASP A 34 -26.74 26.68 -24.99
N GLY A 35 -25.79 27.62 -25.00
CA GLY A 35 -24.44 27.39 -24.51
C GLY A 35 -24.36 27.18 -22.99
N TYR A 36 -25.29 27.77 -22.23
CA TYR A 36 -25.42 27.53 -20.80
C TYR A 36 -26.06 26.17 -20.52
N GLU A 37 -27.16 25.83 -21.19
CA GLU A 37 -27.84 24.53 -21.05
C GLU A 37 -26.90 23.36 -21.38
N GLU A 38 -26.12 23.47 -22.45
CA GLU A 38 -25.10 22.48 -22.79
C GLU A 38 -23.98 22.42 -21.73
N ALA A 39 -23.59 23.56 -21.16
CA ALA A 39 -22.59 23.58 -20.09
C ALA A 39 -23.10 22.93 -18.79
N VAL A 40 -24.37 23.13 -18.43
CA VAL A 40 -25.04 22.46 -17.30
C VAL A 40 -25.03 20.95 -17.53
N LYS A 41 -25.48 20.49 -18.69
CA LYS A 41 -25.49 19.06 -19.03
C LYS A 41 -24.10 18.42 -18.93
N ILE A 42 -23.07 19.08 -19.47
CA ILE A 42 -21.68 18.60 -19.39
C ILE A 42 -21.18 18.57 -17.95
N ALA A 43 -21.53 19.57 -17.12
CA ALA A 43 -21.16 19.61 -15.72
C ALA A 43 -21.81 18.47 -14.94
N ASP A 44 -23.12 18.26 -15.10
CA ASP A 44 -23.87 17.17 -14.47
C ASP A 44 -23.30 15.79 -14.83
N GLU A 45 -23.03 15.55 -16.11
CA GLU A 45 -22.43 14.29 -16.57
C GLU A 45 -21.03 14.08 -15.96
N ALA A 46 -20.20 15.13 -15.89
CA ALA A 46 -18.85 15.05 -15.34
C ALA A 46 -18.85 14.83 -13.82
N ILE A 47 -19.76 15.48 -13.09
CA ILE A 47 -19.96 15.29 -11.65
C ILE A 47 -20.40 13.85 -11.39
N LYS A 48 -21.46 13.39 -12.07
CA LYS A 48 -22.00 12.04 -11.89
C LYS A 48 -20.97 10.95 -12.19
N LEU A 49 -20.16 11.15 -13.23
CA LEU A 49 -19.07 10.22 -13.56
C LEU A 49 -18.00 10.20 -12.46
N TYR A 50 -17.60 11.37 -11.95
CA TYR A 50 -16.62 11.46 -10.88
C TYR A 50 -17.13 10.85 -9.57
N GLU A 51 -18.35 11.17 -9.15
CA GLU A 51 -18.93 10.67 -7.91
C GLU A 51 -19.12 9.15 -7.94
N SER A 52 -19.70 8.62 -9.03
CA SER A 52 -19.84 7.17 -9.25
C SER A 52 -18.48 6.47 -9.18
N PHE A 53 -17.49 7.00 -9.90
CA PHE A 53 -16.14 6.44 -9.86
C PHE A 53 -15.52 6.53 -8.45
N HIS A 54 -15.66 7.67 -7.76
CA HIS A 54 -15.08 7.88 -6.45
C HIS A 54 -15.66 6.92 -5.41
N PHE A 55 -16.98 6.75 -5.42
CA PHE A 55 -17.68 5.79 -4.56
C PHE A 55 -17.14 4.38 -4.79
N LEU A 56 -17.15 3.90 -6.04
CA LEU A 56 -16.67 2.56 -6.39
C LEU A 56 -15.19 2.37 -6.03
N TYR A 57 -14.36 3.39 -6.29
CA TYR A 57 -12.95 3.37 -5.94
C TYR A 57 -12.75 3.21 -4.42
N VAL A 58 -13.48 3.97 -3.60
CA VAL A 58 -13.39 3.88 -2.14
C VAL A 58 -13.87 2.50 -1.66
N THR A 59 -14.95 1.97 -2.22
CA THR A 59 -15.47 0.63 -1.91
C THR A 59 -14.41 -0.44 -2.20
N ILE A 60 -13.83 -0.45 -3.41
CA ILE A 60 -12.78 -1.41 -3.79
C ILE A 60 -11.56 -1.30 -2.86
N ILE A 61 -11.12 -0.07 -2.54
CA ILE A 61 -9.97 0.15 -1.65
C ILE A 61 -10.26 -0.34 -0.22
N ASN A 62 -11.52 -0.27 0.24
CA ASN A 62 -11.89 -0.79 1.55
C ASN A 62 -11.80 -2.31 1.64
N GLU A 63 -12.05 -3.04 0.54
CA GLU A 63 -11.87 -4.50 0.51
C GLU A 63 -10.40 -4.94 0.60
N LEU A 64 -9.45 -4.03 0.35
CA LEU A 64 -8.03 -4.30 0.59
C LEU A 64 -7.64 -4.22 2.08
N LYS A 65 -8.51 -3.69 2.94
CA LYS A 65 -8.27 -3.67 4.39
C LYS A 65 -8.47 -5.08 4.95
N LEU A 66 -7.72 -5.41 6.00
CA LEU A 66 -7.86 -6.72 6.65
C LEU A 66 -9.07 -6.74 7.58
N PHE A 67 -9.29 -5.63 8.27
CA PHE A 67 -10.33 -5.54 9.29
C PHE A 67 -11.48 -4.68 8.79
N ASP A 68 -12.70 -5.13 9.07
CA ASP A 68 -13.94 -4.38 8.87
C ASP A 68 -14.05 -3.19 9.86
N GLY A 69 -15.19 -2.48 9.88
CA GLY A 69 -15.38 -1.36 10.81
C GLY A 69 -15.43 -1.74 12.29
N ASN A 70 -15.63 -3.02 12.58
CA ASN A 70 -15.77 -3.59 13.92
C ASN A 70 -14.49 -4.33 14.37
N GLY A 71 -13.44 -4.33 13.56
CA GLY A 71 -12.17 -4.99 13.89
C GLY A 71 -12.17 -6.49 13.61
N ASN A 72 -13.19 -7.03 12.95
CA ASN A 72 -13.20 -8.43 12.53
C ASN A 72 -12.38 -8.62 11.26
N LEU A 73 -11.67 -9.74 11.17
CA LEU A 73 -10.97 -10.12 9.96
C LEU A 73 -11.99 -10.37 8.85
N ARG A 74 -11.80 -9.70 7.71
CA ARG A 74 -12.61 -9.90 6.50
C ARG A 74 -12.34 -11.27 5.90
N ASP A 75 -13.39 -11.86 5.31
CA ASP A 75 -13.23 -13.06 4.51
C ASP A 75 -12.56 -12.71 3.18
N ARG A 76 -11.57 -13.53 2.80
CA ARG A 76 -10.81 -13.31 1.56
C ARG A 76 -11.69 -13.45 0.33
N LYS A 77 -12.54 -14.47 0.28
CA LYS A 77 -13.36 -14.77 -0.88
C LYS A 77 -14.41 -13.67 -1.07
N GLU A 78 -15.04 -13.25 0.01
CA GLU A 78 -15.97 -12.11 -0.02
C GLU A 78 -15.29 -10.83 -0.51
N ALA A 79 -14.08 -10.53 -0.04
CA ALA A 79 -13.30 -9.39 -0.52
C ALA A 79 -12.96 -9.49 -2.02
N GLU A 80 -12.57 -10.67 -2.52
CA GLU A 80 -12.31 -10.91 -3.94
C GLU A 80 -13.57 -10.69 -4.79
N GLU A 81 -14.72 -11.23 -4.36
CA GLU A 81 -16.01 -11.08 -5.04
C GLU A 81 -16.47 -9.61 -5.06
N ASN A 82 -16.33 -8.90 -3.93
CA ASN A 82 -16.67 -7.48 -3.82
C ASN A 82 -15.78 -6.60 -4.71
N ILE A 83 -14.48 -6.90 -4.77
CA ILE A 83 -13.56 -6.19 -5.68
C ILE A 83 -13.96 -6.43 -7.13
N GLU A 84 -14.25 -7.67 -7.53
CA GLU A 84 -14.63 -7.99 -8.91
C GLU A 84 -15.96 -7.34 -9.31
N ALA A 85 -16.95 -7.33 -8.42
CA ALA A 85 -18.19 -6.60 -8.62
C ALA A 85 -17.95 -5.09 -8.79
N GLY A 86 -17.13 -4.50 -7.92
CA GLY A 86 -16.74 -3.09 -8.02
C GLY A 86 -16.01 -2.78 -9.33
N LEU A 87 -15.09 -3.64 -9.76
CA LEU A 87 -14.36 -3.47 -11.02
C LEU A 87 -15.29 -3.53 -12.23
N SER A 88 -16.30 -4.42 -12.20
CA SER A 88 -17.30 -4.54 -13.26
C SER A 88 -18.14 -3.26 -13.37
N LEU A 89 -18.62 -2.73 -12.25
CA LEU A 89 -19.34 -1.44 -12.20
C LEU A 89 -18.47 -0.27 -12.68
N VAL A 90 -17.16 -0.29 -12.38
CA VAL A 90 -16.22 0.74 -12.86
C VAL A 90 -16.05 0.67 -14.39
N GLU A 91 -16.14 -0.50 -15.02
CA GLU A 91 -16.10 -0.63 -16.47
C GLU A 91 -17.38 -0.12 -17.15
N GLU A 92 -18.53 -0.33 -16.52
CA GLU A 92 -19.83 0.16 -17.01
C GLU A 92 -19.89 1.70 -17.09
N LEU A 93 -19.01 2.42 -16.38
CA LEU A 93 -18.84 3.86 -16.53
C LEU A 93 -18.34 4.29 -17.93
N GLY A 94 -17.90 3.35 -18.78
CA GLY A 94 -17.57 3.59 -20.19
C GLY A 94 -16.29 4.42 -20.42
N HIS A 95 -15.53 4.74 -19.38
CA HIS A 95 -14.36 5.60 -19.49
C HIS A 95 -13.08 4.81 -19.84
N THR A 96 -12.67 4.87 -21.10
CA THR A 96 -11.57 4.07 -21.71
C THR A 96 -10.28 3.99 -20.89
N LYS A 97 -9.80 5.10 -20.29
CA LYS A 97 -8.57 5.08 -19.48
C LYS A 97 -8.75 4.31 -18.18
N ILE A 98 -9.96 4.33 -17.62
CA ILE A 98 -10.29 3.63 -16.37
C ILE A 98 -10.45 2.14 -16.64
N THR A 99 -11.15 1.76 -17.71
CA THR A 99 -11.26 0.36 -18.18
C THR A 99 -9.89 -0.30 -18.41
N LYS A 100 -8.90 0.44 -18.93
CA LYS A 100 -7.52 -0.07 -19.06
C LYS A 100 -6.86 -0.36 -17.72
N VAL A 101 -7.19 0.40 -16.67
CA VAL A 101 -6.67 0.17 -15.31
C VAL A 101 -7.36 -1.02 -14.67
N VAL A 102 -8.69 -1.15 -14.81
CA VAL A 102 -9.46 -2.30 -14.32
C VAL A 102 -8.85 -3.63 -14.80
N ASN A 103 -8.58 -3.72 -16.10
CA ASN A 103 -7.96 -4.90 -16.69
C ASN A 103 -6.57 -5.25 -16.10
N LYS A 104 -5.82 -4.25 -15.63
CA LYS A 104 -4.55 -4.51 -14.93
C LYS A 104 -4.79 -5.07 -13.53
N VAL A 105 -5.77 -4.53 -12.81
CA VAL A 105 -6.12 -5.01 -11.46
C VAL A 105 -6.60 -6.46 -11.53
N ARG A 106 -7.49 -6.82 -12.46
CA ARG A 106 -7.95 -8.21 -12.66
C ARG A 106 -6.82 -9.20 -12.85
N ARG A 107 -5.79 -8.85 -13.65
CA ARG A 107 -4.61 -9.72 -13.84
C ARG A 107 -3.82 -9.95 -12.55
N THR A 108 -3.86 -9.00 -11.61
CA THR A 108 -3.18 -9.13 -10.32
C THR A 108 -4.02 -9.81 -9.26
N MET A 109 -5.35 -9.94 -9.45
CA MET A 109 -6.28 -10.49 -8.46
C MET A 109 -5.85 -11.83 -7.85
N PRO A 110 -5.37 -12.84 -8.62
CA PRO A 110 -5.03 -14.15 -8.04
C PRO A 110 -4.00 -14.09 -6.91
N GLY A 111 -3.12 -13.08 -6.91
CA GLY A 111 -2.11 -12.88 -5.86
C GLY A 111 -2.32 -11.64 -5.00
N LEU A 112 -3.34 -10.82 -5.30
CA LEU A 112 -3.51 -9.51 -4.69
C LEU A 112 -3.78 -9.62 -3.19
N LEU A 113 -4.60 -10.59 -2.78
CA LEU A 113 -5.03 -10.78 -1.39
C LEU A 113 -4.32 -11.93 -0.66
N ASN A 114 -3.17 -12.41 -1.14
CA ASN A 114 -2.44 -13.52 -0.49
C ASN A 114 -2.08 -13.25 0.99
N TYR A 115 -1.97 -11.98 1.38
CA TYR A 115 -1.74 -11.62 2.78
C TYR A 115 -2.91 -11.94 3.72
N PHE A 116 -4.12 -12.20 3.18
CA PHE A 116 -5.27 -12.69 3.97
C PHE A 116 -5.03 -14.09 4.52
N ASP A 117 -4.27 -14.95 3.83
CA ASP A 117 -3.98 -16.30 4.32
C ASP A 117 -3.14 -16.24 5.60
N VAL A 118 -2.11 -15.38 5.60
CA VAL A 118 -1.28 -15.11 6.78
C VAL A 118 -2.12 -14.45 7.88
N ALA A 119 -2.97 -13.48 7.51
CA ALA A 119 -3.83 -12.80 8.46
C ALA A 119 -4.79 -13.77 9.17
N LYS A 120 -5.35 -14.75 8.45
CA LYS A 120 -6.23 -15.78 9.02
C LYS A 120 -5.51 -16.60 10.09
N THR A 121 -4.27 -17.01 9.84
CA THR A 121 -3.46 -17.73 10.83
C THR A 121 -3.12 -16.84 12.03
N VAL A 122 -2.64 -15.62 11.78
CA VAL A 122 -2.25 -14.68 12.85
C VAL A 122 -3.42 -14.33 13.74
N VAL A 123 -4.55 -13.92 13.17
CA VAL A 123 -5.75 -13.56 13.94
C VAL A 123 -6.33 -14.78 14.64
N GLY A 124 -6.32 -15.96 14.00
CA GLY A 124 -6.74 -17.20 14.65
C GLY A 124 -5.92 -17.52 15.91
N ASN A 125 -4.61 -17.30 15.87
CA ASN A 125 -3.74 -17.48 17.04
C ASN A 125 -4.03 -16.45 18.13
N LEU A 126 -4.19 -15.17 17.76
CA LEU A 126 -4.48 -14.09 18.70
C LEU A 126 -5.84 -14.29 19.39
N SER A 127 -6.86 -14.75 18.67
CA SER A 127 -8.19 -15.03 19.23
C SER A 127 -8.20 -16.19 20.24
N ASN A 128 -7.17 -17.03 20.28
CA ASN A 128 -7.03 -18.11 21.27
C ASN A 128 -6.33 -17.65 22.55
N LEU A 129 -5.79 -16.43 22.57
CA LEU A 129 -5.19 -15.86 23.78
C LEU A 129 -6.30 -15.34 24.71
N PRO A 130 -6.04 -15.30 26.03
CA PRO A 130 -7.00 -14.77 27.01
C PRO A 130 -7.04 -13.23 26.97
N ILE A 131 -7.33 -12.66 25.80
CA ILE A 131 -7.45 -11.22 25.57
C ILE A 131 -8.94 -10.90 25.43
N ASN A 132 -9.39 -9.80 26.05
CA ASN A 132 -10.74 -9.31 25.84
C ASN A 132 -11.00 -9.06 24.33
N GLN A 133 -12.13 -9.54 23.81
CA GLN A 133 -12.41 -9.52 22.38
C GLN A 133 -12.50 -8.08 21.82
N GLU A 134 -13.15 -7.19 22.54
CA GLU A 134 -13.29 -5.78 22.16
C GLU A 134 -11.92 -5.07 22.16
N ALA A 135 -11.06 -5.39 23.12
CA ALA A 135 -9.68 -4.92 23.14
C ALA A 135 -8.89 -5.42 21.92
N LEU A 136 -9.01 -6.69 21.58
CA LEU A 136 -8.32 -7.27 20.42
C LEU A 136 -8.81 -6.60 19.12
N GLN A 137 -10.12 -6.46 18.94
CA GLN A 137 -10.71 -5.76 17.78
C GLN A 137 -10.22 -4.31 17.68
N ALA A 138 -10.18 -3.58 18.80
CA ALA A 138 -9.67 -2.22 18.85
C ALA A 138 -8.17 -2.16 18.50
N LEU A 139 -7.35 -3.08 19.01
CA LEU A 139 -5.93 -3.18 18.66
C LEU A 139 -5.72 -3.50 17.17
N CYS A 140 -6.52 -4.40 16.59
CA CYS A 140 -6.51 -4.71 15.15
C CYS A 140 -6.80 -3.46 14.29
N LEU A 141 -7.82 -2.69 14.68
CA LEU A 141 -8.17 -1.42 14.01
C LEU A 141 -7.07 -0.37 14.17
N ALA A 142 -6.55 -0.17 15.38
CA ALA A 142 -5.46 0.74 15.65
C ALA A 142 -4.22 0.39 14.80
N TRP A 143 -3.86 -0.89 14.72
CA TRP A 143 -2.76 -1.38 13.89
C TRP A 143 -3.01 -1.09 12.39
N GLN A 144 -4.23 -1.32 11.90
CA GLN A 144 -4.59 -1.01 10.51
C GLN A 144 -4.45 0.48 10.19
N TRP A 145 -4.88 1.36 11.11
CA TRP A 145 -4.72 2.80 10.97
C TRP A 145 -3.26 3.25 11.04
N LYS A 146 -2.44 2.63 11.89
CA LYS A 146 -0.98 2.82 11.93
C LYS A 146 -0.33 2.50 10.59
N LYS A 147 -0.73 1.40 9.93
CA LYS A 147 -0.27 1.09 8.57
C LYS A 147 -0.72 2.16 7.58
N GLY A 148 -1.96 2.65 7.69
CA GLY A 148 -2.47 3.78 6.91
C GLY A 148 -1.64 5.06 7.08
N LEU A 149 -1.22 5.37 8.31
CA LEU A 149 -0.34 6.49 8.63
C LEU A 149 1.03 6.36 7.94
N ILE A 150 1.61 5.16 7.93
CA ILE A 150 2.89 4.87 7.26
C ILE A 150 2.76 5.02 5.73
N LYS A 151 1.66 4.52 5.15
CA LYS A 151 1.40 4.57 3.69
C LYS A 151 1.03 5.98 3.19
N SER A 152 0.50 6.84 4.07
CA SER A 152 0.00 8.17 3.71
C SER A 152 1.13 9.17 3.42
N LYS A 153 1.14 9.69 2.19
CA LYS A 153 2.10 10.73 1.73
C LYS A 153 1.68 12.17 2.07
N LYS A 154 0.38 12.42 2.27
CA LYS A 154 -0.17 13.77 2.49
C LYS A 154 -0.45 14.02 3.97
N THR A 155 -0.21 15.24 4.44
CA THR A 155 -0.43 15.65 5.84
C THR A 155 -1.85 15.39 6.32
N LYS A 156 -2.87 15.72 5.53
CA LYS A 156 -4.28 15.47 5.88
C LYS A 156 -4.56 13.98 6.13
N GLY A 157 -4.09 13.11 5.24
CA GLY A 157 -4.26 11.66 5.39
C GLY A 157 -3.54 11.12 6.62
N ARG A 158 -2.31 11.59 6.87
CA ARG A 158 -1.55 11.23 8.08
C ARG A 158 -2.28 11.64 9.35
N LYS A 159 -2.81 12.88 9.41
CA LYS A 159 -3.59 13.35 10.56
C LYS A 159 -4.85 12.49 10.77
N TYR A 160 -5.58 12.19 9.70
CA TYR A 160 -6.78 11.36 9.77
C TYR A 160 -6.47 9.95 10.30
N CYS A 161 -5.46 9.27 9.74
CA CYS A 161 -5.06 7.94 10.23
C CYS A 161 -4.55 7.99 11.67
N GLY A 162 -3.76 9.00 12.05
CA GLY A 162 -3.26 9.13 13.42
C GLY A 162 -4.32 9.56 14.45
N MET A 163 -5.44 10.16 14.02
CA MET A 163 -6.61 10.36 14.88
C MET A 163 -7.29 9.01 15.14
N ASN A 164 -7.67 8.30 14.08
CA ASN A 164 -8.33 7.00 14.21
C ASN A 164 -7.47 5.97 14.98
N GLU A 165 -6.15 5.92 14.74
CA GLU A 165 -5.25 5.05 15.52
C GLU A 165 -5.37 5.36 17.02
N ARG A 166 -5.36 6.64 17.41
CA ARG A 166 -5.48 7.04 18.82
C ARG A 166 -6.82 6.67 19.42
N ASP A 167 -7.92 6.93 18.70
CA ASP A 167 -9.27 6.63 19.17
C ASP A 167 -9.42 5.13 19.51
N TYR A 168 -8.91 4.24 18.64
CA TYR A 168 -8.95 2.81 18.91
C TYR A 168 -7.95 2.35 19.98
N LEU A 169 -6.79 3.01 20.11
CA LEU A 169 -5.88 2.73 21.22
C LEU A 169 -6.48 3.13 22.58
N GLU A 170 -7.27 4.20 22.64
CA GLU A 170 -8.00 4.60 23.85
C GLU A 170 -9.07 3.58 24.23
N ILE A 171 -9.80 3.03 23.26
CA ILE A 171 -10.74 1.93 23.48
C ILE A 171 -10.01 0.71 24.03
N ALA A 172 -8.91 0.29 23.40
CA ALA A 172 -8.13 -0.86 23.88
C ALA A 172 -7.57 -0.64 25.30
N LEU A 173 -7.12 0.57 25.62
CA LEU A 173 -6.64 0.94 26.95
C LEU A 173 -7.74 0.82 28.00
N ALA A 174 -8.97 1.22 27.68
CA ALA A 174 -10.09 1.12 28.62
C ALA A 174 -10.42 -0.32 29.03
N TYR A 175 -10.28 -1.28 28.09
CA TYR A 175 -10.51 -2.70 28.35
C TYR A 175 -9.33 -3.39 29.04
N LEU A 176 -8.09 -3.07 28.64
CA LEU A 176 -6.89 -3.78 29.10
C LEU A 176 -6.26 -3.16 30.35
N GLN A 177 -6.45 -1.87 30.57
CA GLN A 177 -5.93 -1.13 31.74
C GLN A 177 -4.43 -1.39 31.96
N GLU A 178 -4.07 -2.06 33.06
CA GLU A 178 -2.67 -2.32 33.44
C GLU A 178 -1.95 -3.25 32.46
N ASP A 179 -2.68 -4.14 31.79
CA ASP A 179 -2.12 -5.11 30.82
C ASP A 179 -1.91 -4.51 29.42
N TYR A 180 -2.34 -3.26 29.20
CA TYR A 180 -2.40 -2.64 27.88
C TYR A 180 -1.09 -2.72 27.11
N ASP A 181 0.02 -2.28 27.70
CA ASP A 181 1.29 -2.18 26.97
C ASP A 181 1.83 -3.56 26.58
N VAL A 182 1.68 -4.55 27.46
CA VAL A 182 2.14 -5.93 27.23
C VAL A 182 1.31 -6.58 26.12
N VAL A 183 -0.02 -6.51 26.24
CA VAL A 183 -0.94 -7.12 25.28
C VAL A 183 -0.83 -6.44 23.91
N LYS A 184 -0.75 -5.11 23.87
CA LYS A 184 -0.57 -4.36 22.62
C LYS A 184 0.70 -4.76 21.91
N GLU A 185 1.82 -4.83 22.62
CA GLU A 185 3.11 -5.19 22.01
C GLU A 185 3.05 -6.62 21.45
N GLN A 186 2.47 -7.57 22.19
CA GLN A 186 2.27 -8.94 21.72
C GLN A 186 1.39 -8.99 20.46
N VAL A 187 0.22 -8.33 20.48
CA VAL A 187 -0.69 -8.28 19.32
C VAL A 187 -0.01 -7.64 18.12
N TYR A 188 0.72 -6.53 18.31
CA TYR A 188 1.38 -5.83 17.22
C TYR A 188 2.53 -6.63 16.62
N GLN A 189 3.28 -7.39 17.42
CA GLN A 189 4.34 -8.28 16.94
C GLN A 189 3.78 -9.37 16.02
N GLU A 190 2.65 -9.97 16.39
CA GLU A 190 1.97 -10.97 15.57
C GLU A 190 1.38 -10.34 14.29
N LEU A 191 0.66 -9.22 14.41
CA LEU A 191 0.08 -8.54 13.25
C LEU A 191 1.14 -8.02 12.26
N ASP A 192 2.32 -7.63 12.73
CA ASP A 192 3.42 -7.17 11.86
C ASP A 192 4.01 -8.26 10.96
N GLN A 193 3.68 -9.53 11.18
CA GLN A 193 3.98 -10.63 10.25
C GLN A 193 3.14 -10.54 8.96
N ILE A 194 2.03 -9.81 8.97
CA ILE A 194 1.14 -9.66 7.82
C ILE A 194 1.69 -8.60 6.86
N VAL A 195 2.46 -9.05 5.87
CA VAL A 195 3.08 -8.18 4.87
C VAL A 195 2.14 -7.91 3.70
N GLN A 196 1.46 -6.75 3.72
CA GLN A 196 0.52 -6.35 2.65
C GLN A 196 1.17 -5.69 1.41
N SER A 197 2.45 -5.34 1.47
CA SER A 197 3.09 -4.57 0.40
C SER A 197 4.31 -5.28 -0.16
N SER A 198 4.50 -5.13 -1.47
CA SER A 198 5.74 -5.45 -2.18
C SER A 198 6.92 -4.61 -1.74
N ALA A 199 6.82 -3.71 -0.75
CA ALA A 199 7.91 -2.84 -0.33
C ALA A 199 9.23 -3.58 -0.04
N LEU A 200 9.17 -4.82 0.48
CA LEU A 200 10.34 -5.67 0.65
C LEU A 200 10.96 -6.04 -0.70
N VAL A 201 10.14 -6.55 -1.63
CA VAL A 201 10.55 -6.90 -3.00
C VAL A 201 11.02 -5.66 -3.76
N GLU A 202 10.36 -4.51 -3.60
CA GLU A 202 10.76 -3.23 -4.17
C GLU A 202 12.09 -2.73 -3.60
N CYS A 203 12.32 -2.91 -2.30
CA CYS A 203 13.59 -2.60 -1.66
C CYS A 203 14.72 -3.46 -2.25
N ILE A 204 14.51 -4.77 -2.35
CA ILE A 204 15.47 -5.69 -2.99
C ILE A 204 15.68 -5.31 -4.46
N ASN A 205 14.62 -5.05 -5.22
CA ASN A 205 14.71 -4.60 -6.61
C ASN A 205 15.44 -3.25 -6.74
N SER A 206 15.32 -2.37 -5.75
CA SER A 206 16.05 -1.10 -5.71
C SER A 206 17.54 -1.32 -5.40
N ILE A 207 17.88 -2.31 -4.57
CA ILE A 207 19.26 -2.69 -4.28
C ILE A 207 19.93 -3.35 -5.50
N ILE A 208 19.18 -4.18 -6.23
CA ILE A 208 19.70 -4.93 -7.38
C ILE A 208 19.83 -4.05 -8.63
N ARG A 209 18.95 -3.06 -8.82
CA ARG A 209 18.89 -2.19 -10.00
C ARG A 209 20.23 -1.55 -10.41
N PRO A 210 21.04 -0.97 -9.50
CA PRO A 210 22.35 -0.43 -9.85
C PRO A 210 23.27 -1.45 -10.53
N TYR A 211 23.26 -2.70 -10.06
CA TYR A 211 24.05 -3.78 -10.65
C TYR A 211 23.52 -4.17 -12.03
N LEU A 212 22.20 -4.31 -12.19
CA LEU A 212 21.59 -4.62 -13.49
C LEU A 212 21.87 -3.55 -14.54
N ASN A 213 21.71 -2.28 -14.17
CA ASN A 213 21.97 -1.15 -15.06
C ASN A 213 23.45 -1.10 -15.46
N GLY A 214 24.36 -1.31 -14.52
CA GLY A 214 25.81 -1.37 -14.77
C GLY A 214 26.20 -2.50 -15.73
N SER A 215 25.50 -3.64 -15.65
CA SER A 215 25.74 -4.80 -16.50
C SER A 215 24.89 -4.85 -17.78
N LYS A 216 24.18 -3.77 -18.14
CA LYS A 216 23.23 -3.73 -19.28
C LYS A 216 22.21 -4.88 -19.27
N ASN A 217 21.73 -5.27 -18.09
CA ASN A 217 20.86 -6.42 -17.84
C ASN A 217 21.46 -7.81 -18.16
N HIS A 218 22.76 -7.92 -18.44
CA HIS A 218 23.46 -9.19 -18.54
C HIS A 218 24.00 -9.58 -17.16
N ILE A 219 23.19 -10.29 -16.37
CA ILE A 219 23.58 -10.79 -15.05
C ILE A 219 23.47 -12.31 -15.00
N THR A 220 24.47 -12.96 -14.40
CA THR A 220 24.47 -14.41 -14.20
C THR A 220 23.99 -14.76 -12.78
N GLN A 221 23.63 -16.03 -12.55
CA GLN A 221 23.22 -16.50 -11.22
C GLN A 221 24.36 -16.36 -10.20
N GLU A 222 25.60 -16.59 -10.62
CA GLU A 222 26.80 -16.43 -9.78
C GLU A 222 26.97 -14.98 -9.33
N THR A 223 26.71 -14.03 -10.24
CA THR A 223 26.73 -12.59 -9.91
C THR A 223 25.62 -12.25 -8.90
N LEU A 224 24.42 -12.80 -9.08
CA LEU A 224 23.31 -12.63 -8.12
C LEU A 224 23.66 -13.22 -6.75
N ASN A 225 24.30 -14.39 -6.71
CA ASN A 225 24.75 -15.02 -5.47
C ASN A 225 25.77 -14.14 -4.73
N LEU A 226 26.69 -13.49 -5.46
CA LEU A 226 27.65 -12.56 -4.88
C LEU A 226 26.99 -11.28 -4.34
N ILE A 227 26.03 -10.71 -5.08
CA ILE A 227 25.24 -9.55 -4.61
C ILE A 227 24.47 -9.91 -3.33
N MET A 228 23.82 -11.08 -3.31
CA MET A 228 23.11 -11.60 -2.15
C MET A 228 24.06 -11.78 -0.96
N PHE A 229 25.23 -12.39 -1.18
CA PHE A 229 26.24 -12.59 -0.15
C PHE A 229 26.71 -11.26 0.43
N TYR A 230 27.11 -10.32 -0.41
CA TYR A 230 27.52 -8.97 0.00
C TYR A 230 26.40 -8.26 0.77
N HIS A 231 25.16 -8.32 0.27
CA HIS A 231 24.04 -7.66 0.92
C HIS A 231 23.82 -8.19 2.35
N ASN A 232 23.87 -9.51 2.55
CA ASN A 232 23.58 -10.13 3.84
C ASN A 232 24.68 -9.91 4.89
N HIS A 233 25.92 -9.66 4.46
CA HIS A 233 27.08 -9.55 5.35
C HIS A 233 27.65 -8.14 5.47
N ARG A 234 27.23 -7.18 4.64
CA ARG A 234 27.63 -5.77 4.79
C ARG A 234 26.93 -5.12 5.99
N ARG A 235 27.63 -4.24 6.70
CA ARG A 235 27.04 -3.43 7.77
C ARG A 235 26.24 -2.25 7.20
N TYR A 236 25.11 -1.92 7.83
CA TYR A 236 24.39 -0.69 7.55
C TYR A 236 25.21 0.52 8.02
N LYS A 237 25.34 1.53 7.14
CA LYS A 237 26.11 2.76 7.45
C LYS A 237 25.33 3.76 8.28
N ASP A 238 23.99 3.71 8.25
CA ASP A 238 23.13 4.70 8.90
C ASP A 238 21.75 4.12 9.31
N GLY A 239 20.97 4.93 10.03
CA GLY A 239 19.61 4.63 10.48
C GLY A 239 19.53 3.74 11.72
N LYS A 240 18.32 3.28 12.06
CA LYS A 240 18.05 2.44 13.25
C LYS A 240 18.86 1.13 13.30
N ARG A 241 19.40 0.70 12.16
CA ARG A 241 20.17 -0.55 12.00
C ARG A 241 21.67 -0.33 11.85
N LYS A 242 22.15 0.91 12.01
CA LYS A 242 23.56 1.29 11.85
C LYS A 242 24.48 0.33 12.61
N GLY A 243 25.53 -0.12 11.94
CA GLY A 243 26.53 -1.05 12.49
C GLY A 243 26.12 -2.53 12.47
N ARG A 244 24.85 -2.87 12.23
CA ARG A 244 24.38 -4.26 12.12
C ARG A 244 24.39 -4.74 10.66
N THR A 245 24.52 -6.04 10.44
CA THR A 245 24.30 -6.69 9.13
C THR A 245 22.87 -7.24 9.04
N PRO A 246 22.31 -7.44 7.84
CA PRO A 246 21.04 -8.15 7.70
C PRO A 246 21.03 -9.53 8.37
N MET A 247 22.12 -10.29 8.26
CA MET A 247 22.21 -11.61 8.88
C MET A 247 22.21 -11.56 10.42
N GLU A 248 22.84 -10.54 11.01
CA GLU A 248 22.78 -10.28 12.47
C GLU A 248 21.37 -9.91 12.94
N ILE A 249 20.57 -9.28 12.08
CA ILE A 249 19.18 -8.94 12.39
C ILE A 249 18.31 -10.18 12.28
N LEU A 250 18.50 -10.98 11.24
CA LEU A 250 17.70 -12.18 10.97
C LEU A 250 17.97 -13.28 12.00
N THR A 251 19.22 -13.51 12.36
CA THR A 251 19.62 -14.67 13.18
C THR A 251 19.88 -14.34 14.65
N GLY A 252 20.01 -13.06 14.99
CA GLY A 252 20.49 -12.60 16.30
C GLY A 252 21.96 -12.92 16.58
N LYS A 253 22.67 -13.63 15.69
CA LYS A 253 24.08 -14.00 15.86
C LYS A 253 24.98 -12.89 15.34
N LYS A 254 25.94 -12.45 16.16
CA LYS A 254 26.89 -11.39 15.79
C LYS A 254 27.88 -11.87 14.73
N GLN A 255 28.04 -11.10 13.66
CA GLN A 255 29.06 -11.34 12.65
C GLN A 255 30.39 -10.78 13.17
N LYS A 256 31.40 -11.64 13.29
CA LYS A 256 32.72 -11.26 13.83
C LYS A 256 33.68 -10.72 12.76
N LYS A 257 33.69 -11.37 11.59
CA LYS A 257 34.58 -11.04 10.47
C LYS A 257 33.96 -10.00 9.52
N ASP A 258 34.80 -9.30 8.76
CA ASP A 258 34.33 -8.52 7.62
C ASP A 258 33.75 -9.42 6.52
N TRP A 259 32.87 -8.89 5.67
CA TRP A 259 32.23 -9.67 4.62
C TRP A 259 33.23 -10.21 3.58
N ILE A 260 34.36 -9.52 3.35
CA ILE A 260 35.41 -10.02 2.42
C ILE A 260 36.08 -11.25 3.01
N GLU A 261 36.43 -11.22 4.29
CA GLU A 261 37.02 -12.38 4.98
C GLU A 261 36.07 -13.58 4.97
N LEU A 262 34.77 -13.35 5.20
CA LEU A 262 33.76 -14.41 5.10
C LEU A 262 33.65 -14.98 3.68
N LEU A 263 33.83 -14.14 2.66
CA LEU A 263 33.81 -14.59 1.27
C LEU A 263 35.03 -15.50 0.99
N PHE A 264 36.21 -15.12 1.48
CA PHE A 264 37.42 -15.92 1.35
C PHE A 264 37.31 -17.26 2.09
N ASP A 265 36.76 -17.26 3.31
CA ASP A 265 36.48 -18.50 4.04
C ASP A 265 35.61 -19.46 3.21
N VAL A 266 34.54 -18.95 2.58
CA VAL A 266 33.64 -19.75 1.72
C VAL A 266 34.34 -20.26 0.46
N VAL A 267 35.24 -19.47 -0.11
CA VAL A 267 36.02 -19.87 -1.29
C VAL A 267 37.02 -20.96 -0.93
N GLU A 268 37.78 -20.80 0.16
CA GLU A 268 38.72 -21.80 0.66
C GLU A 268 38.04 -23.11 1.07
N GLU A 269 36.85 -23.05 1.67
CA GLU A 269 36.08 -24.25 2.01
C GLU A 269 35.69 -25.05 0.76
N LYS A 270 35.35 -24.35 -0.33
CA LYS A 270 34.94 -24.99 -1.59
C LYS A 270 36.12 -25.41 -2.47
N ASP A 271 37.19 -24.64 -2.45
CA ASP A 271 38.42 -24.88 -3.19
C ASP A 271 39.62 -24.45 -2.32
N PRO A 272 40.17 -25.38 -1.52
CA PRO A 272 41.29 -25.09 -0.61
C PRO A 272 42.56 -24.62 -1.32
N TYR A 273 42.66 -24.82 -2.63
CA TYR A 273 43.83 -24.44 -3.43
C TYR A 273 43.58 -23.17 -4.25
N PHE A 274 42.41 -22.54 -4.15
CA PHE A 274 42.04 -21.37 -4.93
C PHE A 274 43.05 -20.23 -4.79
N PHE A 275 43.51 -19.97 -3.57
CA PHE A 275 44.53 -18.96 -3.27
C PHE A 275 45.96 -19.53 -3.25
N ALA A 276 46.14 -20.84 -3.42
CA ALA A 276 47.44 -21.50 -3.34
C ALA A 276 48.30 -21.35 -4.61
N SER A 277 47.84 -20.58 -5.60
CA SER A 277 48.55 -20.37 -6.87
C SER A 277 49.01 -18.93 -7.05
N THR A 278 50.15 -18.60 -6.42
CA THR A 278 51.15 -17.64 -6.97
C THR A 278 52.48 -17.80 -6.23
N GLN A 279 53.34 -18.69 -6.77
CA GLN A 279 54.80 -18.54 -6.70
C GLN A 279 55.35 -18.73 -8.11
#